data_AF-X1R209-F1
#
_entry.id   AF-X1R209-F1
#
_cell.length_a   1.000
_cell.length_b   1.000
_cell.length_c   1.000
_cell.angle_alpha   90.00
_cell.angle_beta   90.00
_cell.angle_gamma   90.00
#
_symmetry.space_group_name_H-M   'P 1'
#
loop_
_entity.id
_entity.type
_entity.pdbx_description
1 polymer ?
#
loop_
_entity_poly.entity_id
_entity_poly.type
_entity_poly.pdbx_seq_one_letter_code
_entity_poly.pdbx_strand_id
1 'polypeptide(L)'
;EEPEKLNEIAVKKLLETCAFLKHCRKDAATLLEPHWWSMVHVLAVFGDLGREKIHELSKPYLRYTEKETDQKIDEAKKAADKEIGPHTCTFIEQNLGFDCPKDCSAKKLDVKSPAGMAKRLASQEIHGIYLFKDRTGWHLNLPKLVDDLLSEYSFKTMRDNEECLIYKEGVYTSLGEAVIKEECEKRVPKKFMTSHSVNEVIGHIKRSTYVDRRKFIGH
;
A
#
# COMPACT_ATOMS: atom_id res chain seq x y z
N GLU A 1 14.24 -12.75 10.73
CA GLU A 1 14.81 -11.95 9.62
C GLU A 1 13.76 -11.29 8.71
N GLU A 2 13.09 -11.98 7.77
CA GLU A 2 12.13 -11.30 6.85
C GLU A 2 10.91 -10.66 7.57
N PRO A 3 10.26 -11.32 8.56
CA PRO A 3 9.15 -10.72 9.31
C PRO A 3 9.56 -9.54 10.21
N GLU A 4 10.78 -9.56 10.76
CA GLU A 4 11.31 -8.50 11.62
C GLU A 4 11.60 -7.24 10.78
N LYS A 5 12.31 -7.40 9.66
CA LYS A 5 12.57 -6.31 8.71
C LYS A 5 11.28 -5.67 8.19
N LEU A 6 10.26 -6.49 7.89
CA LEU A 6 8.95 -6.00 7.50
C LEU A 6 8.33 -5.13 8.60
N ASN A 7 8.36 -5.59 9.85
CA ASN A 7 7.79 -4.85 10.98
C ASN A 7 8.55 -3.55 11.28
N GLU A 8 9.88 -3.54 11.17
CA GLU A 8 10.71 -2.34 11.31
C GLU A 8 10.30 -1.25 10.32
N ILE A 9 10.23 -1.61 9.04
CA ILE A 9 9.81 -0.67 7.99
C ILE A 9 8.35 -0.26 8.21
N ALA A 10 7.47 -1.19 8.57
CA ALA A 10 6.05 -0.90 8.80
C ALA A 10 5.86 0.10 9.93
N VAL A 11 6.50 -0.11 11.08
CA VAL A 11 6.42 0.82 12.22
C VAL A 11 6.97 2.20 11.84
N LYS A 12 8.08 2.26 11.11
CA LYS A 12 8.60 3.53 10.58
C LYS A 12 7.56 4.24 9.70
N LYS A 13 7.02 3.55 8.68
CA LYS A 13 5.98 4.10 7.79
C LYS A 13 4.73 4.54 8.55
N LEU A 14 4.32 3.78 9.57
CA LEU A 14 3.17 4.09 10.40
C LEU A 14 3.32 5.47 11.05
N LEU A 15 4.45 5.69 11.74
CA LEU A 15 4.74 6.93 12.46
C LEU A 15 5.01 8.12 11.51
N GLU A 16 5.54 7.86 10.33
CA GLU A 16 5.82 8.87 9.30
C GLU A 16 4.60 9.25 8.45
N THR A 17 3.60 8.37 8.32
CA THR A 17 2.52 8.53 7.33
C THR A 17 1.16 8.72 7.97
N CYS A 18 0.83 8.01 9.06
CA CYS A 18 -0.51 8.06 9.63
C CYS A 18 -0.73 9.34 10.45
N ALA A 19 -1.71 10.16 10.05
CA ALA A 19 -2.08 11.38 10.75
C ALA A 19 -2.51 11.14 12.21
N PHE A 20 -3.25 10.05 12.47
CA PHE A 20 -3.68 9.67 13.82
C PHE A 20 -2.49 9.38 14.74
N LEU A 21 -1.49 8.60 14.29
CA LEU A 21 -0.32 8.29 15.13
C LEU A 21 0.56 9.52 15.35
N LYS A 22 0.64 10.41 14.35
CA LYS A 22 1.30 11.71 14.53
C LYS A 22 0.61 12.57 15.58
N HIS A 23 -0.73 12.60 15.60
CA HIS A 23 -1.53 13.25 16.64
C HIS A 23 -1.25 12.64 18.02
N CYS A 24 -1.34 11.31 18.15
CA CYS A 24 -1.07 10.64 19.43
C CYS A 24 0.33 10.95 19.97
N ARG A 25 1.35 11.02 19.10
CA ARG A 25 2.72 11.41 19.49
C ARG A 25 2.82 12.88 19.87
N LYS A 26 2.26 13.77 19.05
CA LYS A 26 2.39 15.23 19.21
C LYS A 26 1.68 15.71 20.47
N ASP A 27 0.49 15.19 20.70
CA ASP A 27 -0.42 15.67 21.74
C ASP A 27 -0.42 14.73 22.96
N ALA A 28 0.61 13.87 23.09
CA ALA A 28 0.71 12.80 24.09
C ALA A 28 0.42 13.27 25.52
N ALA A 29 0.92 14.45 25.94
CA ALA A 29 0.73 14.98 27.29
C ALA A 29 -0.73 15.31 27.64
N THR A 30 -1.56 15.60 26.64
CA THR A 30 -2.97 15.98 26.78
C THR A 30 -3.91 15.03 26.03
N LEU A 31 -3.39 13.87 25.60
CA LEU A 31 -4.14 12.92 24.78
C LEU A 31 -5.35 12.40 25.55
N LEU A 32 -6.44 12.09 24.85
CA LEU A 32 -7.59 11.44 25.47
C LEU A 32 -7.33 9.94 25.63
N GLU A 33 -7.85 9.35 26.71
CA GLU A 33 -7.67 7.92 26.99
C GLU A 33 -8.11 7.01 25.81
N PRO A 34 -9.26 7.23 25.14
CA PRO A 34 -9.66 6.40 24.01
C PRO A 34 -8.69 6.48 22.81
N HIS A 35 -8.05 7.64 22.61
CA HIS A 35 -7.04 7.83 21.57
C HIS A 35 -5.75 7.12 21.94
N TRP A 36 -5.34 7.19 23.21
CA TRP A 36 -4.20 6.45 23.73
C TRP A 36 -4.41 4.93 23.60
N TRP A 37 -5.59 4.44 23.99
CA TRP A 37 -5.97 3.03 23.82
C TRP A 37 -5.90 2.60 22.36
N SER A 38 -6.44 3.40 21.44
CA SER A 38 -6.37 3.08 20.01
C SER A 38 -4.95 3.12 19.44
N MET A 39 -4.07 3.98 19.95
CA MET A 39 -2.65 3.96 19.62
C MET A 39 -2.00 2.63 20.04
N VAL A 40 -2.27 2.16 21.26
CA VAL A 40 -1.81 0.86 21.77
C VAL A 40 -2.29 -0.28 20.86
N HIS A 41 -3.60 -0.32 20.56
CA HIS A 41 -4.20 -1.39 19.74
C HIS A 41 -3.60 -1.46 18.33
N VAL A 42 -3.24 -0.32 17.75
CA VAL A 42 -2.61 -0.26 16.42
C VAL A 42 -1.16 -0.73 16.47
N LEU A 43 -0.40 -0.39 17.51
CA LEU A 43 1.02 -0.71 17.60
C LEU A 43 1.30 -2.12 18.11
N ALA A 44 0.43 -2.69 18.94
CA ALA A 44 0.64 -3.99 19.59
C ALA A 44 0.82 -5.15 18.57
N VAL A 45 0.26 -5.00 17.36
CA VAL A 45 0.37 -6.00 16.29
C VAL A 45 1.78 -6.14 15.68
N PHE A 46 2.72 -5.28 16.08
CA PHE A 46 4.12 -5.29 15.64
C PHE A 46 5.06 -5.94 16.67
N GLY A 47 4.52 -6.73 17.60
CA GLY A 47 5.33 -7.50 18.57
C GLY A 47 6.14 -6.61 19.51
N ASP A 48 7.37 -7.03 19.82
CA ASP A 48 8.23 -6.32 20.77
C ASP A 48 8.61 -4.92 20.30
N LEU A 49 8.83 -4.73 19.00
CA LEU A 49 9.04 -3.39 18.42
C LEU A 49 7.80 -2.49 18.64
N GLY A 50 6.61 -3.07 18.50
CA GLY A 50 5.35 -2.40 18.82
C GLY A 50 5.28 -1.99 20.29
N ARG A 51 5.63 -2.91 21.21
CA ARG A 51 5.70 -2.65 22.65
C ARG A 51 6.65 -1.50 22.98
N GLU A 52 7.87 -1.51 22.45
CA GLU A 52 8.85 -0.44 22.67
C GLU A 52 8.29 0.92 22.24
N LYS A 53 7.69 1.01 21.05
CA LYS A 53 7.08 2.25 20.56
C LYS A 53 5.86 2.68 21.37
N ILE A 54 5.08 1.74 21.89
CA ILE A 54 3.98 2.07 22.81
C ILE A 54 4.53 2.76 24.06
N HIS A 55 5.55 2.19 24.72
CA HIS A 55 6.15 2.84 25.89
C HIS A 55 6.76 4.20 25.54
N GLU A 56 7.51 4.29 24.44
CA GLU A 56 8.13 5.54 23.97
C GLU A 56 7.09 6.65 23.79
N LEU A 57 6.02 6.37 23.05
CA LEU A 57 4.97 7.36 22.74
C LEU A 57 4.06 7.66 23.93
N SER A 58 3.90 6.70 24.85
CA SER A 58 3.06 6.88 26.04
C SER A 58 3.78 7.63 27.16
N LYS A 59 5.12 7.65 27.18
CA LYS A 59 5.89 8.27 28.28
C LYS A 59 5.48 9.71 28.64
N PRO A 60 5.12 10.60 27.68
CA PRO A 60 4.66 11.95 28.01
C PRO A 60 3.21 12.01 28.51
N TYR A 61 2.42 10.94 28.38
CA TYR A 61 1.01 10.89 28.77
C TYR A 61 0.84 11.07 30.27
N LEU A 62 -0.13 11.89 30.68
CA LEU A 62 -0.33 12.32 32.06
C LEU A 62 -0.42 11.17 33.08
N ARG A 63 -1.05 10.05 32.69
CA ARG A 63 -1.23 8.87 33.55
C ARG A 63 -0.30 7.72 33.21
N TYR A 64 0.75 7.97 32.43
CA TYR A 64 1.67 6.91 32.05
C TYR A 64 2.25 6.21 33.28
N THR A 65 2.07 4.90 33.32
CA THR A 65 2.88 4.00 34.13
C THR A 65 3.27 2.82 33.25
N GLU A 66 4.45 2.24 33.49
CA GLU A 66 4.88 1.04 32.80
C GLU A 66 3.84 -0.08 32.97
N LYS A 67 3.36 -0.28 34.20
CA LYS A 67 2.37 -1.30 34.55
C LYS A 67 1.04 -1.16 33.79
N GLU A 68 0.45 0.03 33.76
CA GLU A 68 -0.81 0.26 33.03
C GLU A 68 -0.61 0.10 31.52
N THR A 69 0.53 0.58 31.01
CA THR A 69 0.87 0.46 29.60
C THR A 69 1.04 -1.00 29.19
N ASP A 70 1.74 -1.80 29.99
CA ASP A 70 1.88 -3.24 29.79
C ASP A 70 0.53 -3.96 29.85
N GLN A 71 -0.33 -3.60 30.82
CA GLN A 71 -1.68 -4.17 30.89
C GLN A 71 -2.48 -3.90 29.61
N LYS A 72 -2.43 -2.68 29.07
CA LYS A 72 -3.10 -2.33 27.81
C LYS A 72 -2.51 -3.10 26.63
N ILE A 73 -1.18 -3.28 26.58
CA ILE A 73 -0.54 -4.10 25.53
C ILE A 73 -1.05 -5.54 25.60
N ASP A 74 -1.16 -6.12 26.80
CA ASP A 74 -1.65 -7.48 26.99
C ASP A 74 -3.12 -7.63 26.60
N GLU A 75 -3.96 -6.65 26.91
CA GLU A 75 -5.36 -6.61 26.48
C GLU A 75 -5.48 -6.56 24.95
N ALA A 76 -4.67 -5.75 24.28
CA ALA A 76 -4.63 -5.69 22.82
C ALA A 76 -4.15 -7.02 22.20
N LYS A 77 -3.17 -7.69 22.80
CA LYS A 77 -2.70 -9.03 22.38
C LYS A 77 -3.81 -10.08 22.54
N LYS A 78 -4.48 -10.11 23.69
CA LYS A 78 -5.62 -11.03 23.94
C LYS A 78 -6.77 -10.82 22.95
N ALA A 79 -7.00 -9.59 22.49
CA ALA A 79 -7.97 -9.32 21.43
C ALA A 79 -7.53 -9.96 20.10
N ALA A 80 -6.25 -9.83 19.73
CA ALA A 80 -5.71 -10.45 18.53
C ALA A 80 -5.81 -11.99 18.53
N ASP A 81 -5.63 -12.63 19.69
CA ASP A 81 -5.82 -14.09 19.85
C ASP A 81 -7.26 -14.54 19.57
N LYS A 82 -8.22 -13.63 19.68
CA LYS A 82 -9.65 -13.84 19.35
C LYS A 82 -10.00 -13.38 17.93
N GLU A 83 -9.00 -13.24 17.06
CA GLU A 83 -9.12 -12.72 15.70
C GLU A 83 -9.70 -11.29 15.62
N ILE A 84 -9.66 -10.53 16.72
CA ILE A 84 -10.05 -9.13 16.74
C ILE A 84 -8.85 -8.32 16.28
N GLY A 85 -8.94 -7.78 15.06
CA GLY A 85 -7.88 -6.99 14.45
C GLY A 85 -7.60 -5.66 15.17
N PRO A 86 -6.53 -4.96 14.76
CA PRO A 86 -6.24 -3.61 15.25
C PRO A 86 -7.40 -2.66 14.94
N HIS A 87 -7.57 -1.61 15.74
CA HIS A 87 -8.60 -0.60 15.51
C HIS A 87 -8.54 -0.05 14.08
N THR A 88 -9.72 0.07 13.46
CA THR A 88 -9.88 0.47 12.07
C THR A 88 -9.85 2.00 11.94
N CYS A 89 -9.53 2.50 10.73
CA CYS A 89 -9.68 3.91 10.41
C CYS A 89 -11.11 4.39 10.62
N THR A 90 -12.11 3.57 10.26
CA THR A 90 -13.52 3.87 10.51
C THR A 90 -13.82 4.05 11.99
N PHE A 91 -13.32 3.16 12.85
CA PHE A 91 -13.49 3.30 14.31
C PHE A 91 -12.83 4.59 14.83
N ILE A 92 -11.62 4.88 14.38
CA ILE A 92 -10.87 6.09 14.76
C ILE A 92 -11.64 7.37 14.34
N GLU A 93 -12.18 7.41 13.13
CA GLU A 93 -12.94 8.55 12.64
C GLU A 93 -14.31 8.68 13.34
N GLN A 94 -15.10 7.60 13.38
CA GLN A 94 -16.50 7.65 13.79
C GLN A 94 -16.70 7.54 15.30
N ASN A 95 -15.91 6.72 15.99
CA ASN A 95 -16.06 6.48 17.42
C ASN A 95 -15.14 7.36 18.27
N LEU A 96 -13.96 7.73 17.76
CA LEU A 96 -13.02 8.58 18.49
C LEU A 96 -13.06 10.05 18.06
N GLY A 97 -13.76 10.36 16.94
CA GLY A 97 -13.92 11.71 16.42
C GLY A 97 -12.65 12.30 15.81
N PHE A 98 -11.68 11.47 15.41
CA PHE A 98 -10.46 11.96 14.77
C PHE A 98 -10.68 12.20 13.27
N ASP A 99 -10.53 13.45 12.82
CA ASP A 99 -10.69 13.79 11.41
C ASP A 99 -9.42 13.46 10.60
N CYS A 100 -9.44 12.34 9.89
CA CYS A 100 -8.33 11.95 9.01
C CYS A 100 -8.34 12.75 7.71
N PRO A 101 -7.15 13.12 7.17
CA PRO A 101 -7.06 13.92 5.96
C PRO A 101 -7.68 13.20 4.75
N LYS A 102 -8.21 13.98 3.81
CA LYS A 102 -8.85 13.47 2.58
C LYS A 102 -7.92 12.58 1.76
N ASP A 103 -6.64 12.91 1.74
CA ASP A 103 -5.61 12.21 0.95
C ASP A 103 -4.85 11.14 1.76
N CYS A 104 -5.45 10.66 2.86
CA CYS A 104 -4.90 9.63 3.74
C CYS A 104 -4.48 8.36 3.00
N SER A 105 -3.25 7.89 3.27
CA SER A 105 -2.68 6.70 2.64
C SER A 105 -3.45 5.41 2.90
N ALA A 106 -4.13 5.26 4.05
CA ALA A 106 -4.99 4.10 4.27
C ALA A 106 -6.15 4.05 3.27
N LYS A 107 -6.80 5.20 3.00
CA LYS A 107 -7.89 5.30 2.03
C LYS A 107 -7.38 5.03 0.61
N LYS A 108 -6.24 5.61 0.23
CA LYS A 108 -5.60 5.40 -1.10
C LYS A 108 -5.21 3.93 -1.35
N LEU A 109 -4.80 3.21 -0.31
CA LEU A 109 -4.39 1.81 -0.40
C LEU A 109 -5.53 0.81 -0.18
N ASP A 110 -6.76 1.30 0.04
CA ASP A 110 -7.94 0.50 0.38
C ASP A 110 -7.70 -0.50 1.53
N VAL A 111 -7.12 0.00 2.63
CA VAL A 111 -6.86 -0.79 3.84
C VAL A 111 -7.67 -0.27 5.02
N LYS A 112 -8.12 -1.19 5.87
CA LYS A 112 -9.09 -0.89 6.94
C LYS A 112 -8.49 -0.24 8.18
N SER A 113 -7.18 -0.32 8.41
CA SER A 113 -6.55 0.14 9.65
C SER A 113 -5.19 0.81 9.40
N PRO A 114 -4.72 1.68 10.32
CA PRO A 114 -3.38 2.24 10.24
C PRO A 114 -2.28 1.17 10.22
N ALA A 115 -2.45 0.09 11.00
CA ALA A 115 -1.51 -1.03 10.97
C ALA A 115 -1.50 -1.76 9.62
N GLY A 116 -2.68 -1.92 8.99
CA GLY A 116 -2.79 -2.48 7.63
C GLY A 116 -2.09 -1.61 6.59
N MET A 117 -2.25 -0.29 6.67
CA MET A 117 -1.53 0.68 5.83
C MET A 117 -0.02 0.54 5.97
N ALA A 118 0.47 0.50 7.20
CA ALA A 118 1.88 0.35 7.51
C ALA A 118 2.48 -0.94 6.91
N LYS A 119 1.80 -2.08 7.11
CA LYS A 119 2.23 -3.37 6.54
C LYS A 119 2.20 -3.35 5.01
N ARG A 120 1.19 -2.71 4.40
CA ARG A 120 1.12 -2.56 2.94
C ARG A 120 2.27 -1.73 2.40
N LEU A 121 2.56 -0.58 3.00
CA LEU A 121 3.66 0.30 2.58
C LEU A 121 5.03 -0.38 2.73
N ALA A 122 5.24 -1.11 3.83
CA ALA A 122 6.48 -1.87 4.03
C ALA A 122 6.63 -2.99 3.01
N SER A 123 5.55 -3.72 2.73
CA SER A 123 5.56 -4.77 1.70
C SER A 123 5.86 -4.19 0.31
N GLN A 124 5.32 -3.01 -0.02
CA GLN A 124 5.61 -2.33 -1.28
C GLN A 124 7.07 -1.86 -1.38
N GLU A 125 7.68 -1.43 -0.27
CA GLU A 125 9.10 -1.04 -0.24
C GLU A 125 10.03 -2.24 -0.44
N ILE A 126 9.69 -3.40 0.14
CA ILE A 126 10.54 -4.59 0.05
C ILE A 126 10.35 -5.32 -1.29
N HIS A 127 9.10 -5.46 -1.75
CA HIS A 127 8.75 -6.37 -2.86
C HIS A 127 8.29 -5.65 -4.12
N GLY A 128 8.10 -4.34 -4.07
CA GLY A 128 7.54 -3.54 -5.17
C GLY A 128 6.02 -3.40 -5.10
N ILE A 129 5.51 -2.38 -5.79
CA ILE A 129 4.09 -1.98 -5.75
C ILE A 129 3.14 -2.90 -6.53
N TYR A 130 3.70 -3.77 -7.37
CA TYR A 130 2.96 -4.69 -8.23
C TYR A 130 2.77 -6.07 -7.61
N LEU A 131 3.32 -6.32 -6.42
CA LEU A 131 3.20 -7.61 -5.76
C LEU A 131 2.36 -7.50 -4.50
N PHE A 132 1.56 -8.53 -4.23
CA PHE A 132 0.86 -8.67 -2.96
C PHE A 132 0.84 -10.13 -2.52
N LYS A 133 0.65 -10.35 -1.22
CA LYS A 133 0.57 -11.67 -0.63
C LYS A 133 -0.80 -11.88 -0.01
N ASP A 134 -1.40 -13.03 -0.27
CA ASP A 134 -2.61 -13.51 0.42
C ASP A 134 -2.36 -14.89 1.06
N ARG A 135 -3.42 -15.61 1.40
CA ARG A 135 -3.34 -16.95 2.01
C ARG A 135 -2.78 -18.02 1.08
N THR A 136 -2.88 -17.83 -0.24
CA THR A 136 -2.44 -18.79 -1.26
C THR A 136 -1.02 -18.51 -1.75
N GLY A 137 -0.50 -17.30 -1.53
CA GLY A 137 0.88 -16.98 -1.83
C GLY A 137 1.07 -15.55 -2.32
N TRP A 138 2.18 -15.35 -3.04
CA TRP A 138 2.51 -14.09 -3.70
C TRP A 138 1.89 -14.03 -5.09
N HIS A 139 1.31 -12.88 -5.42
CA HIS A 139 0.59 -12.63 -6.66
C HIS A 139 1.04 -11.33 -7.32
N LEU A 140 0.96 -11.30 -8.65
CA LEU A 140 1.11 -10.10 -9.46
C LEU A 140 -0.22 -9.33 -9.50
N ASN A 141 -0.19 -8.05 -9.14
CA ASN A 141 -1.28 -7.11 -9.37
C ASN A 141 -1.24 -6.61 -10.83
N LEU A 142 -1.71 -7.48 -11.73
CA LEU A 142 -1.74 -7.20 -13.16
C LEU A 142 -2.58 -5.94 -13.50
N PRO A 143 -3.79 -5.74 -12.93
CA PRO A 143 -4.58 -4.53 -13.21
C PRO A 143 -3.80 -3.25 -12.90
N LYS A 144 -3.14 -3.18 -11.74
CA LYS A 144 -2.33 -2.02 -11.38
C LYS A 144 -1.18 -1.78 -12.36
N LEU A 145 -0.48 -2.85 -12.78
CA LEU A 145 0.61 -2.71 -13.75
C LEU A 145 0.11 -2.19 -15.10
N VAL A 146 -1.02 -2.68 -15.57
CA VAL A 146 -1.67 -2.19 -16.80
C VAL A 146 -2.07 -0.72 -16.67
N ASP A 147 -2.72 -0.34 -15.56
CA ASP A 147 -3.18 1.02 -15.32
C ASP A 147 -2.01 2.02 -15.26
N ASP A 148 -0.93 1.66 -14.55
CA ASP A 148 0.28 2.50 -14.48
C ASP A 148 0.92 2.65 -15.87
N LEU A 149 1.04 1.57 -16.66
CA LEU A 149 1.57 1.63 -18.03
C LEU A 149 0.72 2.49 -18.96
N LEU A 150 -0.61 2.40 -18.86
CA LEU A 150 -1.53 3.24 -19.66
C LEU A 150 -1.51 4.71 -19.22
N SER A 151 -1.22 4.98 -17.94
CA SER A 151 -1.07 6.35 -17.43
C SER A 151 0.25 6.98 -17.84
N GLU A 152 1.32 6.19 -17.96
CA GLU A 152 2.68 6.69 -18.22
C GLU A 152 3.00 6.76 -19.71
N TYR A 153 2.41 5.88 -20.52
CA TYR A 153 2.68 5.76 -21.95
C TYR A 153 1.42 5.94 -22.78
N SER A 154 1.56 6.59 -23.94
CA SER A 154 0.49 6.67 -24.92
C SER A 154 0.60 5.52 -25.92
N PHE A 155 -0.08 4.42 -25.60
CA PHE A 155 -0.23 3.29 -26.52
C PHE A 155 -1.45 3.46 -27.42
N LYS A 156 -1.34 2.93 -28.64
CA LYS A 156 -2.45 2.81 -29.59
C LYS A 156 -2.36 1.49 -30.32
N THR A 157 -3.49 0.80 -30.47
CA THR A 157 -3.54 -0.47 -31.18
C THR A 157 -4.37 -0.34 -32.45
N MET A 158 -3.78 -0.66 -33.60
CA MET A 158 -4.51 -0.59 -34.86
C MET A 158 -5.55 -1.71 -34.93
N ARG A 159 -6.81 -1.36 -35.22
CA ARG A 159 -7.93 -2.33 -35.25
C ARG A 159 -7.80 -3.40 -36.34
N ASP A 160 -7.09 -3.11 -37.43
CA ASP A 160 -7.06 -3.97 -38.61
C ASP A 160 -6.02 -5.09 -38.55
N ASN A 161 -4.87 -4.85 -37.90
CA ASN A 161 -3.78 -5.82 -37.77
C ASN A 161 -3.32 -6.05 -36.32
N GLU A 162 -3.98 -5.43 -35.35
CA GLU A 162 -3.62 -5.47 -33.93
C GLU A 162 -2.19 -4.99 -33.61
N GLU A 163 -1.58 -4.18 -34.46
CA GLU A 163 -0.24 -3.65 -34.19
C GLU A 163 -0.30 -2.61 -33.07
N CYS A 164 0.50 -2.83 -32.02
CA CYS A 164 0.60 -1.93 -30.87
C CYS A 164 1.70 -0.89 -31.10
N LEU A 165 1.29 0.36 -31.21
CA LEU A 165 2.12 1.54 -31.38
C LEU A 165 2.34 2.25 -30.05
N ILE A 166 3.50 2.89 -29.91
CA ILE A 166 3.83 3.78 -28.79
C ILE A 166 4.22 5.16 -29.30
N TYR A 167 3.70 6.20 -28.65
CA TYR A 167 4.10 7.58 -28.92
C TYR A 167 5.45 7.90 -28.28
N LYS A 168 6.40 8.36 -29.08
CA LYS A 168 7.70 8.84 -28.62
C LYS A 168 8.17 9.97 -29.55
N GLU A 169 8.66 11.06 -28.96
CA GLU A 169 9.31 12.16 -29.71
C GLU A 169 8.47 12.71 -30.88
N GLY A 170 7.16 12.86 -30.68
CA GLY A 170 6.27 13.45 -31.69
C GLY A 170 5.64 12.45 -32.65
N VAL A 171 6.05 11.18 -32.63
CA VAL A 171 5.59 10.16 -33.60
C VAL A 171 5.17 8.87 -32.92
N TYR A 172 4.24 8.15 -33.56
CA TYR A 172 3.91 6.78 -33.18
C TYR A 172 4.82 5.79 -33.90
N THR A 173 5.40 4.86 -33.15
CA THR A 173 6.32 3.84 -33.66
C THR A 173 5.84 2.43 -33.33
N SER A 174 6.18 1.45 -34.18
CA SER A 174 5.81 0.04 -34.06
C SER A 174 6.62 -0.74 -32.99
N LEU A 175 6.84 -0.11 -31.83
CA LEU A 175 7.62 -0.67 -30.72
C LEU A 175 6.78 -0.89 -29.46
N GLY A 176 5.45 -0.75 -29.53
CA GLY A 176 4.58 -0.79 -28.35
C GLY A 176 4.71 -2.07 -27.53
N GLU A 177 4.65 -3.24 -28.19
CA GLU A 177 4.80 -4.51 -27.47
C GLU A 177 6.21 -4.72 -26.91
N ALA A 178 7.26 -4.22 -27.58
CA ALA A 178 8.63 -4.30 -27.09
C ALA A 178 8.80 -3.47 -25.82
N VAL A 179 8.29 -2.23 -25.81
CA VAL A 179 8.34 -1.36 -24.64
C VAL A 179 7.54 -1.95 -23.47
N ILE A 180 6.35 -2.51 -23.72
CA ILE A 180 5.56 -3.17 -22.67
C ILE A 180 6.36 -4.31 -22.03
N LYS A 181 7.02 -5.17 -22.85
CA LYS A 181 7.85 -6.27 -22.35
C LYS A 181 9.00 -5.76 -21.49
N GLU A 182 9.73 -4.74 -21.96
CA GLU A 182 10.84 -4.15 -21.21
C GLU A 182 10.39 -3.54 -19.88
N GLU A 183 9.28 -2.79 -19.88
CA GLU A 183 8.76 -2.16 -18.66
C GLU A 183 8.24 -3.17 -17.64
N CYS A 184 7.59 -4.24 -18.09
CA CYS A 184 7.20 -5.35 -17.22
C CYS A 184 8.41 -5.98 -16.50
N GLU A 185 9.49 -6.28 -17.24
CA GLU A 185 10.71 -6.89 -16.69
C GLU A 185 11.51 -5.94 -15.79
N LYS A 186 11.47 -4.63 -16.05
CA LYS A 186 12.08 -3.61 -15.18
C LYS A 186 11.35 -3.46 -13.84
N ARG A 187 10.02 -3.55 -13.87
CA ARG A 187 9.16 -3.21 -12.72
C ARG A 187 8.85 -4.38 -11.81
N VAL A 188 8.83 -5.59 -12.36
CA VAL A 188 8.42 -6.79 -11.63
C VAL A 188 9.56 -7.80 -11.61
N PRO A 189 9.91 -8.36 -10.44
CA PRO A 189 10.93 -9.41 -10.37
C PRO A 189 10.60 -10.57 -11.31
N LYS A 190 11.60 -11.03 -12.07
CA LYS A 190 11.48 -12.08 -13.09
C LYS A 190 10.72 -13.35 -12.65
N LYS A 191 10.80 -13.71 -11.36
CA LYS A 191 10.05 -14.84 -10.79
C LYS A 191 8.53 -14.70 -10.95
N PHE A 192 8.01 -13.47 -10.95
CA PHE A 192 6.59 -13.17 -11.06
C PHE A 192 6.18 -12.68 -12.45
N MET A 193 7.14 -12.30 -13.29
CA MET A 193 6.89 -11.84 -14.65
C MET A 193 7.12 -12.98 -15.65
N THR A 194 6.14 -13.88 -15.77
CA THR A 194 6.18 -14.98 -16.74
C THR A 194 5.79 -14.51 -18.13
N SER A 195 6.15 -15.25 -19.19
CA SER A 195 5.71 -14.96 -20.56
C SER A 195 4.18 -14.89 -20.67
N HIS A 196 3.46 -15.71 -19.89
CA HIS A 196 2.00 -15.64 -19.81
C HIS A 196 1.52 -14.29 -19.27
N SER A 197 2.08 -13.86 -18.13
CA SER A 197 1.73 -12.59 -17.48
C SER A 197 2.03 -11.39 -18.39
N VAL A 198 3.18 -11.40 -19.07
CA VAL A 198 3.56 -10.37 -20.05
C VAL A 198 2.54 -10.31 -21.19
N ASN A 199 2.13 -11.45 -21.74
CA ASN A 199 1.14 -11.52 -22.81
C ASN A 199 -0.24 -11.05 -22.35
N GLU A 200 -0.63 -11.33 -21.10
CA GLU A 200 -1.85 -10.78 -20.52
C GLU A 200 -1.80 -9.25 -20.44
N VAL A 201 -0.70 -8.67 -19.93
CA VAL A 201 -0.51 -7.21 -19.89
C VAL A 201 -0.63 -6.59 -21.28
N ILE A 202 0.07 -7.15 -22.28
CA ILE A 202 0.00 -6.71 -23.68
C ILE A 202 -1.45 -6.77 -24.18
N GLY A 203 -2.15 -7.89 -23.96
CA GLY A 203 -3.53 -8.07 -24.38
C GLY A 203 -4.48 -7.04 -23.76
N HIS A 204 -4.34 -6.75 -22.47
CA HIS A 204 -5.15 -5.74 -21.78
C HIS A 204 -4.90 -4.32 -22.32
N ILE A 205 -3.64 -3.94 -22.53
CA ILE A 205 -3.29 -2.65 -23.12
C ILE A 205 -3.85 -2.54 -24.54
N LYS A 206 -3.70 -3.59 -25.37
CA LYS A 206 -4.18 -3.58 -26.75
C LYS A 206 -5.69 -3.35 -26.84
N ARG A 207 -6.46 -4.12 -26.06
CA ARG A 207 -7.92 -4.01 -26.01
C ARG A 207 -8.41 -2.65 -25.51
N SER A 208 -7.63 -1.99 -24.66
CA SER A 208 -7.98 -0.68 -24.09
C SER A 208 -7.58 0.49 -24.99
N THR A 209 -6.84 0.26 -26.07
CA THR A 209 -6.19 1.32 -26.85
C THR A 209 -6.50 1.27 -28.35
N TYR A 210 -7.53 0.53 -28.76
CA TYR A 210 -7.88 0.39 -30.18
C TYR A 210 -8.20 1.71 -30.87
N VAL A 211 -7.68 1.86 -32.09
CA VAL A 211 -7.90 3.02 -32.95
C VAL A 211 -7.92 2.61 -34.42
N ASP A 212 -8.66 3.34 -35.24
CA ASP A 212 -8.64 3.17 -36.70
C ASP A 212 -7.34 3.71 -37.28
N ARG A 213 -6.73 2.95 -38.20
CA ARG A 213 -5.49 3.33 -38.91
C ARG A 213 -5.58 4.73 -39.52
N ARG A 214 -6.76 5.13 -39.99
CA ARG A 214 -7.03 6.45 -40.59
C ARG A 214 -6.67 7.62 -39.67
N LYS A 215 -6.65 7.44 -38.34
CA LYS A 215 -6.24 8.49 -37.40
C LYS A 215 -4.74 8.78 -37.40
N PHE A 216 -3.93 7.91 -38.02
CA PHE A 216 -2.51 8.14 -38.23
C PHE A 216 -2.18 8.63 -39.66
N ILE A 217 -3.19 8.68 -40.53
CA ILE A 217 -3.04 9.07 -41.94
C ILE A 217 -3.79 10.40 -42.13
N GLY A 218 -3.13 11.51 -41.79
CA GLY A 218 -3.57 12.89 -42.11
C GLY A 218 -3.15 13.91 -41.02
N HIS A 219 -2.48 15.03 -41.31
CA HIS A 219 -2.20 15.72 -42.57
C HIS A 219 -0.76 15.57 -43.07
#